data_AF-A0A439CLT5-F1
#
_entry.id   AF-A0A439CLT5-F1
#
_cell.length_a   1.000
_cell.length_b   1.000
_cell.length_c   1.000
_cell.angle_alpha   90.00
_cell.angle_beta   90.00
_cell.angle_gamma   90.00
#
_symmetry.space_group_name_H-M   'P 1'
#
loop_
_entity.id
_entity.type
_entity.pdbx_description
1 polymer ?
#
loop_
_entity_poly.entity_id
_entity_poly.type
_entity_poly.pdbx_seq_one_letter_code
_entity_poly.pdbx_strand_id
1 'polypeptide(L)'
;MRTHSGALALGLGSTIAAIQAATLAEICTVDYITAALPAEDLGLAVTIDASSVTVSLKTNQTVSSNWFQTAVIDYCAATFAYSHNGLNNDTVHVQYLIPSPDKFANRYLSTGGGGLAINSGTQYTTGRRGQANGTVNWQATYMFGYQAHHELATLGKQFARNLFNVVDTDKVYAYYQGCSEGGREGWSQAQRFADQFDGLVTGAPAFRFSQLQTNHLSGGVLEEQAGYFPPPCELEKIRNLTIAACDGLDGKVDGVVARTDLCALQFDYEDTSRRAVPLRGLHRRRLPGR
;
A
#
# COMPACT_ATOMS: atom_id res chain seq x y z
N MET A 1 77.71 7.21 40.84
CA MET A 1 76.26 7.30 40.54
C MET A 1 76.12 8.01 39.21
N ARG A 2 76.11 7.23 38.12
CA ARG A 2 74.99 7.03 37.18
C ARG A 2 74.49 8.30 36.48
N THR A 3 74.93 8.41 35.23
CA THR A 3 74.43 9.27 34.16
C THR A 3 72.98 8.91 33.81
N HIS A 4 72.14 9.92 33.60
CA HIS A 4 70.79 9.75 33.03
C HIS A 4 70.74 10.38 31.64
N SER A 5 70.78 9.53 30.62
CA SER A 5 70.23 9.80 29.29
C SER A 5 68.83 9.18 29.25
N GLY A 6 67.83 9.95 28.83
CA GLY A 6 66.44 9.49 28.70
C GLY A 6 65.79 10.10 27.47
N ALA A 7 65.43 9.24 26.53
CA ALA A 7 65.08 9.53 25.15
C ALA A 7 63.78 10.33 24.95
N LEU A 8 63.77 11.10 23.87
CA LEU A 8 62.61 11.75 23.27
C LEU A 8 61.70 10.68 22.64
N ALA A 9 60.52 10.46 23.20
CA ALA A 9 59.50 9.58 22.60
C ALA A 9 58.68 10.39 21.58
N LEU A 10 58.88 10.09 20.30
CA LEU A 10 58.04 10.57 19.19
C LEU A 10 56.65 9.92 19.31
N GLY A 11 55.63 10.74 19.55
CA GLY A 11 54.23 10.31 19.49
C GLY A 11 53.83 9.98 18.05
N LEU A 12 53.42 8.73 17.82
CA LEU A 12 52.72 8.34 16.60
C LEU A 12 51.30 8.92 16.66
N GLY A 13 51.08 10.00 15.92
CA GLY A 13 49.75 10.55 15.68
C GLY A 13 48.87 9.51 14.99
N SER A 14 47.87 9.01 15.70
CA SER A 14 46.81 8.18 15.13
C SER A 14 45.89 9.10 14.34
N THR A 15 46.02 9.10 13.02
CA THR A 15 45.03 9.73 12.14
C THR A 15 43.77 8.89 12.22
N ILE A 16 42.75 9.39 12.93
CA ILE A 16 41.39 8.88 12.83
C ILE A 16 40.95 9.17 11.40
N ALA A 17 40.96 8.15 10.55
CA ALA A 17 40.32 8.24 9.24
C ALA A 17 38.83 8.48 9.52
N ALA A 18 38.32 9.64 9.13
CA ALA A 18 36.88 9.87 9.11
C ALA A 18 36.27 8.83 8.18
N ILE A 19 35.49 7.89 8.73
CA ILE A 19 34.69 6.97 7.93
C ILE A 19 33.70 7.84 7.18
N GLN A 20 33.93 8.03 5.88
CA GLN A 20 33.01 8.77 5.05
C GLN A 20 31.73 7.94 4.93
N ALA A 21 30.59 8.55 5.25
CA ALA A 21 29.30 7.90 5.07
C ALA A 21 29.14 7.52 3.59
N ALA A 22 28.72 6.28 3.33
CA ALA A 22 28.55 5.80 1.97
C ALA A 22 27.57 6.71 1.20
N THR A 23 27.88 6.99 -0.07
CA THR A 23 26.99 7.77 -0.93
C THR A 23 25.89 6.90 -1.52
N LEU A 24 24.81 7.51 -2.01
CA LEU A 24 23.74 6.77 -2.70
C LEU A 24 24.27 5.98 -3.92
N ALA A 25 25.25 6.53 -4.64
CA ALA A 25 25.85 5.86 -5.80
C ALA A 25 26.70 4.63 -5.41
N GLU A 26 27.38 4.68 -4.26
CA GLU A 26 28.19 3.57 -3.75
C GLU A 26 27.32 2.38 -3.33
N ILE A 27 26.19 2.65 -2.66
CA ILE A 27 25.27 1.59 -2.25
C ILE A 27 24.37 1.09 -3.38
N CYS A 28 24.27 1.84 -4.50
CA CYS A 28 23.42 1.50 -5.64
C CYS A 28 24.16 0.68 -6.70
N THR A 29 24.75 -0.44 -6.28
CA THR A 29 25.41 -1.41 -7.16
C THR A 29 24.86 -2.80 -6.95
N VAL A 30 24.91 -3.65 -7.99
CA VAL A 30 24.41 -5.04 -7.89
C VAL A 30 25.11 -5.77 -6.76
N ASP A 31 26.43 -5.64 -6.63
CA ASP A 31 27.21 -6.31 -5.60
C ASP A 31 26.82 -5.87 -4.19
N TYR A 32 26.66 -4.55 -3.96
CA TYR A 32 26.29 -4.01 -2.65
C TYR A 32 24.88 -4.45 -2.23
N ILE A 33 23.92 -4.38 -3.15
CA ILE A 33 22.54 -4.83 -2.91
C ILE A 33 22.49 -6.33 -2.68
N THR A 34 23.19 -7.12 -3.49
CA THR A 34 23.23 -8.59 -3.36
C THR A 34 23.82 -9.01 -2.01
N ALA A 35 24.89 -8.35 -1.57
CA ALA A 35 25.50 -8.60 -0.26
C ALA A 35 24.59 -8.24 0.93
N ALA A 36 23.65 -7.31 0.73
CA ALA A 36 22.68 -6.91 1.74
C ALA A 36 21.42 -7.78 1.78
N LEU A 37 21.19 -8.66 0.80
CA LEU A 37 20.03 -9.55 0.80
C LEU A 37 20.04 -10.48 2.04
N PRO A 38 18.88 -10.78 2.63
CA PRO A 38 18.81 -11.74 3.74
C PRO A 38 19.38 -13.10 3.34
N ALA A 39 20.38 -13.58 4.08
CA ALA A 39 21.00 -14.89 3.86
C ALA A 39 20.26 -16.03 4.58
N GLU A 40 19.47 -15.70 5.60
CA GLU A 40 18.64 -16.63 6.34
C GLU A 40 17.20 -16.63 5.81
N ASP A 41 16.52 -17.77 5.92
CA ASP A 41 15.15 -17.97 5.42
C ASP A 41 14.09 -17.11 6.16
N LEU A 42 14.46 -16.46 7.29
CA LEU A 42 13.56 -15.63 8.12
C LEU A 42 12.23 -16.31 8.52
N GLY A 43 12.16 -17.65 8.41
CA GLY A 43 10.93 -18.42 8.61
C GLY A 43 9.91 -18.35 7.47
N LEU A 44 10.28 -17.87 6.28
CA LEU A 44 9.38 -17.68 5.14
C LEU A 44 9.31 -18.89 4.20
N ALA A 45 10.27 -19.81 4.26
CA ALA A 45 10.44 -20.91 3.31
C ALA A 45 10.56 -20.42 1.85
N VAL A 46 11.37 -19.38 1.63
CA VAL A 46 11.63 -18.78 0.32
C VAL A 46 13.10 -18.84 -0.06
N THR A 47 13.38 -18.94 -1.35
CA THR A 47 14.73 -18.85 -1.90
C THR A 47 14.84 -17.60 -2.76
N ILE A 48 15.73 -16.68 -2.36
CA ILE A 48 16.03 -15.47 -3.13
C ILE A 48 16.95 -15.83 -4.30
N ASP A 49 16.57 -15.41 -5.51
CA ASP A 49 17.42 -15.51 -6.69
C ASP A 49 18.36 -14.30 -6.77
N ALA A 50 19.56 -14.44 -6.20
CA ALA A 50 20.59 -13.40 -6.25
C ALA A 50 21.00 -13.01 -7.69
N SER A 51 20.82 -13.89 -8.68
CA SER A 51 21.15 -13.57 -10.07
C SER A 51 20.12 -12.65 -10.74
N SER A 52 18.93 -12.52 -10.13
CA SER A 52 17.86 -11.63 -10.61
C SER A 52 17.99 -10.18 -10.15
N VAL A 53 19.02 -9.85 -9.36
CA VAL A 53 19.22 -8.52 -8.79
C VAL A 53 19.49 -7.51 -9.91
N THR A 54 18.67 -6.46 -9.95
CA THR A 54 18.94 -5.29 -10.80
C THR A 54 18.82 -4.00 -10.00
N VAL A 55 19.61 -3.00 -10.38
CA VAL A 55 19.65 -1.71 -9.69
C VAL A 55 19.54 -0.56 -10.70
N SER A 56 18.88 0.51 -10.31
CA SER A 56 18.79 1.74 -11.10
C SER A 56 18.89 2.94 -10.19
N LEU A 57 20.01 3.66 -10.27
CA LEU A 57 20.18 4.95 -9.60
C LEU A 57 19.28 5.98 -10.28
N LYS A 58 18.41 6.61 -9.50
CA LYS A 58 17.52 7.68 -9.96
C LYS A 58 17.87 8.96 -9.22
N THR A 59 18.21 9.99 -9.99
CA THR A 59 18.50 11.33 -9.47
C THR A 59 17.52 12.34 -10.02
N ASN A 60 17.25 13.40 -9.26
CA ASN A 60 16.37 14.51 -9.60
C ASN A 60 14.97 14.06 -10.06
N GLN A 61 14.38 13.08 -9.36
CA GLN A 61 13.06 12.56 -9.72
C GLN A 61 11.96 13.42 -9.10
N THR A 62 11.16 14.06 -9.94
CA THR A 62 9.97 14.79 -9.50
C THR A 62 8.83 13.81 -9.25
N VAL A 63 8.36 13.77 -8.01
CA VAL A 63 7.16 13.02 -7.59
C VAL A 63 6.07 14.01 -7.22
N SER A 64 4.86 13.79 -7.74
CA SER A 64 3.70 14.64 -7.47
C SER A 64 2.49 13.79 -7.11
N SER A 65 1.58 14.37 -6.32
CA SER A 65 0.35 13.74 -5.89
C SER A 65 -0.70 14.83 -5.66
N ASN A 66 -1.98 14.46 -5.74
CA ASN A 66 -3.07 15.35 -5.33
C ASN A 66 -3.13 15.53 -3.80
N TRP A 67 -2.42 14.68 -3.05
CA TRP A 67 -2.50 14.60 -1.59
C TRP A 67 -1.23 15.08 -0.88
N PHE A 68 -0.12 15.18 -1.59
CA PHE A 68 1.19 15.57 -1.04
C PHE A 68 1.85 16.59 -1.94
N GLN A 69 2.67 17.46 -1.33
CA GLN A 69 3.43 18.45 -2.07
C GLN A 69 4.39 17.78 -3.05
N THR A 70 4.55 18.37 -4.23
CA THR A 70 5.55 17.93 -5.21
C THR A 70 6.93 17.95 -4.56
N ALA A 71 7.66 16.85 -4.69
CA ALA A 71 9.00 16.71 -4.14
C ALA A 71 9.96 16.25 -5.25
N VAL A 72 11.24 16.57 -5.07
CA VAL A 72 12.34 16.03 -5.87
C VAL A 72 13.12 15.09 -4.98
N ILE A 73 13.28 13.85 -5.42
CA ILE A 73 13.93 12.79 -4.64
C ILE A 73 15.01 12.07 -5.46
N ASP A 74 16.05 11.64 -4.75
CA ASP A 74 17.07 10.73 -5.26
C ASP A 74 16.90 9.39 -4.54
N TYR A 75 16.95 8.29 -5.29
CA TYR A 75 16.84 6.95 -4.72
C TYR A 75 17.50 5.90 -5.62
N CYS A 76 17.87 4.77 -5.03
CA CYS A 76 18.24 3.57 -5.76
C CYS A 76 17.02 2.65 -5.84
N ALA A 77 16.55 2.36 -7.05
CA ALA A 77 15.57 1.31 -7.26
C ALA A 77 16.28 -0.03 -7.37
N ALA A 78 16.10 -0.91 -6.37
CA ALA A 78 16.61 -2.27 -6.39
C ALA A 78 15.45 -3.24 -6.62
N THR A 79 15.63 -4.21 -7.51
CA THR A 79 14.67 -5.28 -7.73
C THR A 79 15.36 -6.63 -7.63
N PHE A 80 14.65 -7.63 -7.14
CA PHE A 80 15.06 -9.03 -7.18
C PHE A 80 13.81 -9.92 -7.17
N ALA A 81 14.00 -11.22 -7.36
CA ALA A 81 12.94 -12.20 -7.30
C ALA A 81 13.25 -13.26 -6.23
N TYR A 82 12.20 -13.89 -5.73
CA TYR A 82 12.29 -15.10 -4.92
C TYR A 82 11.23 -16.11 -5.35
N SER A 83 11.40 -17.36 -4.92
CA SER A 83 10.43 -18.44 -5.10
C SER A 83 10.16 -19.15 -3.77
N HIS A 84 8.98 -19.74 -3.63
CA HIS A 84 8.64 -20.55 -2.46
C HIS A 84 9.19 -21.97 -2.59
N ASN A 85 9.77 -22.48 -1.52
CA ASN A 85 10.36 -23.81 -1.48
C ASN A 85 9.29 -24.88 -1.74
N GLY A 86 9.56 -25.77 -2.70
CA GLY A 86 8.63 -26.85 -3.06
C GLY A 86 7.53 -26.47 -4.05
N LEU A 87 7.47 -25.21 -4.52
CA LEU A 87 6.58 -24.80 -5.60
C LEU A 87 7.33 -24.71 -6.94
N ASN A 88 6.77 -25.32 -7.97
CA ASN A 88 7.32 -25.27 -9.33
C ASN A 88 6.79 -24.04 -10.08
N ASN A 89 7.65 -23.41 -10.89
CA ASN A 89 7.32 -22.23 -11.70
C ASN A 89 6.73 -21.06 -10.89
N ASP A 90 7.20 -20.91 -9.65
CA ASP A 90 6.85 -19.80 -8.77
C ASP A 90 7.92 -18.71 -8.83
N THR A 91 7.50 -17.46 -8.96
CA THR A 91 8.41 -16.31 -9.01
C THR A 91 7.67 -15.08 -8.51
N VAL A 92 8.21 -14.47 -7.46
CA VAL A 92 7.68 -13.25 -6.86
C VAL A 92 8.71 -12.15 -7.03
N HIS A 93 8.31 -11.06 -7.67
CA HIS A 93 9.17 -9.91 -7.88
C HIS A 93 9.01 -8.89 -6.76
N VAL A 94 10.15 -8.42 -6.26
CA VAL A 94 10.24 -7.41 -5.20
C VAL A 94 10.94 -6.17 -5.75
N GLN A 95 10.49 -5.00 -5.30
CA GLN A 95 11.16 -3.74 -5.55
C GLN A 95 11.26 -2.93 -4.25
N TYR A 96 12.45 -2.41 -3.97
CA TYR A 96 12.68 -1.43 -2.92
C TYR A 96 13.21 -0.13 -3.50
N LEU A 97 12.70 0.99 -3.00
CA LEU A 97 13.22 2.32 -3.27
C LEU A 97 14.06 2.75 -2.06
N ILE A 98 15.35 2.85 -2.29
CA ILE A 98 16.35 3.02 -1.23
C ILE A 98 16.81 4.48 -1.21
N PRO A 99 16.69 5.21 -0.10
CA PRO A 99 17.18 6.58 0.01
C PRO A 99 18.70 6.61 0.17
N SER A 100 19.29 7.80 0.06
CA SER A 100 20.70 7.98 0.43
C SER A 100 20.92 7.66 1.91
N PRO A 101 22.11 7.12 2.31
CA PRO A 101 22.38 6.75 3.71
C PRO A 101 22.16 7.89 4.72
N ASP A 102 22.42 9.13 4.36
CA ASP A 102 22.19 10.31 5.22
C ASP A 102 20.69 10.63 5.43
N LYS A 103 19.80 10.08 4.59
CA LYS A 103 18.34 10.24 4.68
C LYS A 103 17.64 9.04 5.28
N PHE A 104 18.32 7.91 5.43
CA PHE A 104 17.74 6.75 6.07
C PHE A 104 17.54 7.01 7.57
N ALA A 105 16.28 7.03 7.99
CA ALA A 105 15.90 7.41 9.36
C ALA A 105 15.50 6.19 10.22
N ASN A 106 16.08 5.01 9.96
CA ASN A 106 15.65 3.74 10.56
C ASN A 106 14.15 3.45 10.37
N ARG A 107 13.60 3.83 9.21
CA ARG A 107 12.18 3.61 8.87
C ARG A 107 12.06 2.81 7.59
N TYR A 108 11.37 1.68 7.69
CA TYR A 108 10.88 0.90 6.57
C TYR A 108 9.42 1.30 6.29
N LEU A 109 9.08 1.47 5.01
CA LEU A 109 7.71 1.75 4.56
C LEU A 109 7.33 0.73 3.49
N SER A 110 6.21 0.06 3.70
CA SER A 110 5.55 -0.78 2.71
C SER A 110 4.31 -0.08 2.15
N THR A 111 4.04 -0.27 0.87
CA THR A 111 2.86 0.26 0.19
C THR A 111 1.92 -0.85 -0.23
N GLY A 112 0.63 -0.53 -0.34
CA GLY A 112 -0.40 -1.45 -0.79
C GLY A 112 -0.65 -1.47 -2.29
N GLY A 113 -1.54 -2.37 -2.69
CA GLY A 113 -2.09 -2.50 -4.03
C GLY A 113 -3.41 -1.77 -4.26
N GLY A 114 -4.03 -2.07 -5.41
CA GLY A 114 -5.28 -1.48 -5.86
C GLY A 114 -6.07 -2.43 -6.75
N GLY A 115 -7.40 -2.45 -6.57
CA GLY A 115 -8.28 -3.34 -7.34
C GLY A 115 -7.95 -4.82 -7.11
N LEU A 116 -7.45 -5.50 -8.13
CA LEU A 116 -7.06 -6.93 -8.06
C LEU A 116 -5.54 -7.15 -8.10
N ALA A 117 -4.76 -6.09 -7.89
CA ALA A 117 -3.30 -6.13 -7.86
C ALA A 117 -2.77 -5.83 -6.45
N ILE A 118 -1.63 -6.43 -6.10
CA ILE A 118 -0.96 -6.26 -4.80
C ILE A 118 0.06 -5.12 -4.76
N ASN A 119 0.19 -4.37 -5.85
CA ASN A 119 1.17 -3.31 -6.03
C ASN A 119 0.54 -2.06 -6.65
N SER A 120 1.19 -0.92 -6.46
CA SER A 120 0.77 0.39 -6.99
C SER A 120 1.70 0.90 -8.12
N GLY A 121 2.08 0.03 -9.06
CA GLY A 121 2.97 0.35 -10.20
C GLY A 121 2.27 0.33 -11.57
N THR A 122 3.02 0.61 -12.64
CA THR A 122 2.51 0.57 -14.04
C THR A 122 2.22 -0.84 -14.56
N GLN A 123 2.67 -1.87 -13.84
CA GLN A 123 2.32 -3.26 -14.10
C GLN A 123 1.36 -3.72 -13.02
N TYR A 124 0.07 -3.75 -13.36
CA TYR A 124 -0.93 -4.49 -12.59
C TYR A 124 -0.65 -5.97 -12.80
N THR A 125 0.09 -6.61 -11.89
CA THR A 125 0.02 -8.07 -11.82
C THR A 125 -1.35 -8.38 -11.24
N THR A 126 -2.35 -8.52 -12.11
CA THR A 126 -3.58 -9.20 -11.72
C THR A 126 -3.10 -10.59 -11.34
N GLY A 127 -3.01 -10.88 -10.04
CA GLY A 127 -2.75 -12.23 -9.58
C GLY A 127 -3.82 -13.09 -10.24
N ARG A 128 -3.44 -13.86 -11.27
CA ARG A 128 -4.38 -14.63 -12.08
C ARG A 128 -4.83 -15.79 -11.19
N ARG A 129 -5.84 -15.52 -10.34
CA ARG A 129 -6.37 -16.46 -9.35
C ARG A 129 -7.14 -17.60 -10.00
N GLY A 130 -7.46 -17.50 -11.29
CA GLY A 130 -7.97 -18.59 -12.13
C GLY A 130 -6.87 -19.17 -13.01
N GLN A 131 -6.73 -20.49 -13.01
CA GLN A 131 -5.92 -21.24 -13.95
C GLN A 131 -6.68 -21.45 -15.27
N ALA A 132 -5.95 -21.73 -16.35
CA ALA A 132 -6.56 -21.99 -17.67
C ALA A 132 -7.50 -23.21 -17.69
N ASN A 133 -7.34 -24.12 -16.72
CA ASN A 133 -8.19 -25.31 -16.54
C ASN A 133 -9.47 -25.04 -15.71
N GLY A 134 -9.76 -23.77 -15.37
CA GLY A 134 -10.94 -23.40 -14.58
C GLY A 134 -10.81 -23.59 -13.07
N THR A 135 -9.65 -24.01 -12.57
CA THR A 135 -9.38 -24.15 -11.13
C THR A 135 -8.77 -22.89 -10.51
N VAL A 136 -8.82 -22.80 -9.19
CA VAL A 136 -8.21 -21.70 -8.44
C VAL A 136 -6.70 -21.91 -8.33
N ASN A 137 -5.92 -20.87 -8.66
CA ASN A 137 -4.53 -20.78 -8.25
C ASN A 137 -4.47 -20.36 -6.77
N TRP A 138 -4.35 -21.35 -5.88
CA TRP A 138 -4.33 -21.11 -4.45
C TRP A 138 -3.11 -20.32 -3.99
N GLN A 139 -1.94 -20.54 -4.57
CA GLN A 139 -0.75 -19.77 -4.21
C GLN A 139 -0.94 -18.29 -4.51
N ALA A 140 -1.37 -17.95 -5.73
CA ALA A 140 -1.69 -16.56 -6.07
C ALA A 140 -2.81 -15.97 -5.19
N THR A 141 -3.73 -16.81 -4.72
CA THR A 141 -4.81 -16.40 -3.80
C THR A 141 -4.28 -16.10 -2.40
N TYR A 142 -3.33 -16.88 -1.87
CA TYR A 142 -2.68 -16.60 -0.59
C TYR A 142 -1.77 -15.38 -0.66
N MET A 143 -1.01 -15.24 -1.76
CA MET A 143 -0.20 -14.07 -2.04
C MET A 143 -1.03 -12.80 -2.04
N PHE A 144 -2.16 -12.81 -2.77
CA PHE A 144 -3.12 -11.71 -2.76
C PHE A 144 -3.72 -11.49 -1.37
N GLY A 145 -4.11 -12.58 -0.69
CA GLY A 145 -4.82 -12.51 0.58
C GLY A 145 -4.01 -11.87 1.71
N TYR A 146 -2.78 -12.33 1.93
CA TYR A 146 -1.98 -11.91 3.09
C TYR A 146 -0.47 -12.15 2.93
N GLN A 147 -0.08 -13.15 2.15
CA GLN A 147 1.28 -13.71 2.20
C GLN A 147 2.31 -12.77 1.56
N ALA A 148 1.99 -12.16 0.42
CA ALA A 148 2.94 -11.29 -0.30
C ALA A 148 3.41 -10.11 0.54
N HIS A 149 2.48 -9.45 1.23
CA HIS A 149 2.80 -8.29 2.08
C HIS A 149 3.53 -8.66 3.36
N HIS A 150 3.29 -9.87 3.88
CA HIS A 150 4.05 -10.39 5.01
C HIS A 150 5.51 -10.61 4.61
N GLU A 151 5.74 -11.34 3.52
CA GLU A 151 7.08 -11.62 2.98
C GLU A 151 7.81 -10.34 2.60
N LEU A 152 7.13 -9.42 1.90
CA LEU A 152 7.68 -8.11 1.52
C LEU A 152 8.19 -7.33 2.74
N ALA A 153 7.41 -7.29 3.82
CA ALA A 153 7.82 -6.55 5.01
C ALA A 153 8.88 -7.29 5.83
N THR A 154 8.84 -8.63 5.90
CA THR A 154 9.86 -9.42 6.61
C THR A 154 11.21 -9.32 5.91
N LEU A 155 11.25 -9.54 4.60
CA LEU A 155 12.45 -9.36 3.78
C LEU A 155 12.93 -7.92 3.80
N GLY A 156 12.03 -6.94 3.66
CA GLY A 156 12.38 -5.53 3.57
C GLY A 156 12.97 -4.95 4.85
N LYS A 157 12.45 -5.36 6.02
CA LYS A 157 13.02 -5.00 7.33
C LYS A 157 14.45 -5.54 7.45
N GLN A 158 14.66 -6.82 7.16
CA GLN A 158 15.99 -7.42 7.27
C GLN A 158 16.97 -6.83 6.24
N PHE A 159 16.51 -6.65 5.01
CA PHE A 159 17.30 -6.01 3.96
C PHE A 159 17.75 -4.60 4.36
N ALA A 160 16.85 -3.78 4.92
CA ALA A 160 17.20 -2.44 5.40
C ALA A 160 18.23 -2.48 6.55
N ARG A 161 18.12 -3.45 7.46
CA ARG A 161 19.11 -3.65 8.55
C ARG A 161 20.50 -3.92 7.98
N ASN A 162 20.59 -4.89 7.06
CA ASN A 162 21.85 -5.29 6.42
C ASN A 162 22.44 -4.13 5.60
N LEU A 163 21.62 -3.48 4.76
CA LEU A 163 22.06 -2.44 3.84
C LEU A 163 22.61 -1.20 4.55
N PHE A 164 21.97 -0.79 5.64
CA PHE A 164 22.36 0.41 6.40
C PHE A 164 23.17 0.09 7.67
N ASN A 165 23.61 -1.15 7.84
CA ASN A 165 24.37 -1.61 9.02
C ASN A 165 23.70 -1.24 10.35
N VAL A 166 22.38 -1.40 10.44
CA VAL A 166 21.62 -1.13 11.67
C VAL A 166 21.95 -2.21 12.70
N VAL A 167 22.53 -1.81 13.84
CA VAL A 167 22.93 -2.72 14.91
C VAL A 167 21.72 -3.37 15.61
N ASP A 168 21.92 -4.51 16.27
CA ASP A 168 20.84 -5.30 16.92
C ASP A 168 20.13 -4.60 18.07
N THR A 169 20.79 -3.63 18.68
CA THR A 169 20.20 -2.79 19.72
C THR A 169 19.28 -1.70 19.15
N ASP A 170 19.38 -1.41 17.85
CA ASP A 170 18.58 -0.39 17.17
C ASP A 170 17.38 -1.00 16.43
N LYS A 171 16.25 -0.29 16.51
CA LYS A 171 14.99 -0.68 15.88
C LYS A 171 14.87 -0.06 14.49
N VAL A 172 14.53 -0.88 13.50
CA VAL A 172 13.96 -0.42 12.23
C VAL A 172 12.45 -0.33 12.42
N TYR A 173 11.91 0.88 12.46
CA TYR A 173 10.47 1.10 12.57
C TYR A 173 9.79 0.76 11.25
N ALA A 174 8.72 -0.02 11.28
CA ALA A 174 8.02 -0.47 10.10
C ALA A 174 6.65 0.19 9.97
N TYR A 175 6.40 0.81 8.83
CA TYR A 175 5.12 1.46 8.53
C TYR A 175 4.48 0.86 7.29
N TYR A 176 3.15 0.92 7.23
CA TYR A 176 2.36 0.52 6.08
C TYR A 176 1.42 1.64 5.65
N GLN A 177 1.29 1.87 4.34
CA GLN A 177 0.30 2.80 3.79
C GLN A 177 -0.40 2.21 2.57
N GLY A 178 -1.73 2.14 2.61
CA GLY A 178 -2.54 1.62 1.52
C GLY A 178 -3.97 2.17 1.53
N CYS A 179 -4.62 2.15 0.36
CA CYS A 179 -6.01 2.54 0.18
C CYS A 179 -6.74 1.50 -0.69
N SER A 180 -8.06 1.33 -0.53
CA SER A 180 -8.83 0.33 -1.30
C SER A 180 -8.35 -1.10 -0.99
N GLU A 181 -7.85 -1.83 -1.99
CA GLU A 181 -7.20 -3.13 -1.80
C GLU A 181 -6.03 -3.03 -0.84
N GLY A 182 -5.19 -1.99 -0.95
CA GLY A 182 -4.15 -1.69 0.04
C GLY A 182 -4.68 -1.47 1.46
N GLY A 183 -5.89 -0.91 1.59
CA GLY A 183 -6.53 -0.82 2.91
C GLY A 183 -6.84 -2.20 3.48
N ARG A 184 -7.35 -3.13 2.66
CA ARG A 184 -7.62 -4.52 3.06
C ARG A 184 -6.33 -5.26 3.40
N GLU A 185 -5.30 -5.11 2.59
CA GLU A 185 -3.97 -5.71 2.79
C GLU A 185 -3.36 -5.26 4.12
N GLY A 186 -3.32 -3.96 4.41
CA GLY A 186 -2.80 -3.44 5.68
C GLY A 186 -3.56 -4.00 6.88
N TRP A 187 -4.89 -4.08 6.81
CA TRP A 187 -5.67 -4.73 7.86
C TRP A 187 -5.46 -6.24 7.96
N SER A 188 -5.20 -6.92 6.84
CA SER A 188 -4.80 -8.33 6.85
C SER A 188 -3.50 -8.50 7.62
N GLN A 189 -2.53 -7.59 7.44
CA GLN A 189 -1.29 -7.61 8.21
C GLN A 189 -1.55 -7.36 9.70
N ALA A 190 -2.35 -6.35 10.06
CA ALA A 190 -2.68 -6.06 11.45
C ALA A 190 -3.38 -7.22 12.18
N GLN A 191 -4.23 -7.99 11.48
CA GLN A 191 -4.98 -9.10 12.07
C GLN A 191 -4.19 -10.41 12.16
N ARG A 192 -3.26 -10.66 11.23
CA ARG A 192 -2.52 -11.94 11.12
C ARG A 192 -1.10 -11.87 11.65
N PHE A 193 -0.48 -10.70 11.57
CA PHE A 193 0.93 -10.45 11.88
C PHE A 193 1.02 -9.18 12.73
N ALA A 194 0.51 -9.26 13.97
CA ALA A 194 0.30 -8.12 14.85
C ALA A 194 1.58 -7.35 15.20
N ASP A 195 2.74 -7.99 15.10
CA ASP A 195 4.08 -7.46 15.34
C ASP A 195 4.80 -6.98 14.06
N GLN A 196 4.14 -7.05 12.90
CA GLN A 196 4.79 -6.78 11.62
C GLN A 196 5.10 -5.30 11.39
N PHE A 197 4.21 -4.41 11.85
CA PHE A 197 4.27 -2.96 11.63
C PHE A 197 4.01 -2.19 12.92
N ASP A 198 4.75 -1.09 13.11
CA ASP A 198 4.59 -0.13 14.21
C ASP A 198 3.46 0.88 13.95
N GLY A 199 3.09 1.09 12.69
CA GLY A 199 2.00 1.98 12.31
C GLY A 199 1.44 1.66 10.93
N LEU A 200 0.12 1.68 10.80
CA LEU A 200 -0.59 1.42 9.55
C LEU A 200 -1.56 2.56 9.23
N VAL A 201 -1.52 3.03 7.98
CA VAL A 201 -2.49 3.97 7.42
C VAL A 201 -3.30 3.22 6.35
N THR A 202 -4.54 2.87 6.68
CA THR A 202 -5.41 2.03 5.84
C THR A 202 -6.68 2.79 5.43
N GLY A 203 -6.64 3.39 4.24
CA GLY A 203 -7.77 4.14 3.66
C GLY A 203 -8.77 3.23 2.93
N ALA A 204 -10.06 3.58 2.98
CA ALA A 204 -11.15 2.91 2.25
C ALA A 204 -10.99 1.38 2.11
N PRO A 205 -10.77 0.64 3.21
CA PRO A 205 -10.34 -0.76 3.13
C PRO A 205 -11.40 -1.64 2.46
N ALA A 206 -10.98 -2.42 1.46
CA ALA A 206 -11.80 -3.39 0.73
C ALA A 206 -12.14 -4.64 1.58
N PHE A 207 -12.71 -4.42 2.75
CA PHE A 207 -13.10 -5.46 3.69
C PHE A 207 -14.25 -6.31 3.20
N ARG A 208 -14.40 -7.48 3.85
CA ARG A 208 -15.44 -8.47 3.49
C ARG A 208 -15.41 -8.69 1.98
N PHE A 209 -14.21 -9.00 1.47
CA PHE A 209 -13.88 -8.88 0.06
C PHE A 209 -14.88 -9.61 -0.83
N SER A 210 -15.27 -10.84 -0.48
CA SER A 210 -16.29 -11.59 -1.23
C SER A 210 -17.64 -10.86 -1.28
N GLN A 211 -18.10 -10.31 -0.17
CA GLN A 211 -19.34 -9.52 -0.10
C GLN A 211 -19.23 -8.24 -0.91
N LEU A 212 -18.09 -7.53 -0.84
CA LEU A 212 -17.83 -6.33 -1.62
C LEU A 212 -17.90 -6.65 -3.13
N GLN A 213 -17.24 -7.72 -3.58
CA GLN A 213 -17.26 -8.13 -4.99
C GLN A 213 -18.69 -8.45 -5.47
N THR A 214 -19.51 -9.10 -4.66
CA THR A 214 -20.92 -9.32 -5.00
C THR A 214 -21.71 -8.02 -5.02
N ASN A 215 -21.48 -7.13 -4.05
CA ASN A 215 -22.16 -5.84 -3.99
C ASN A 215 -21.84 -4.93 -5.18
N HIS A 216 -20.64 -5.04 -5.78
CA HIS A 216 -20.30 -4.33 -7.01
C HIS A 216 -21.22 -4.67 -8.20
N LEU A 217 -21.88 -5.84 -8.17
CA LEU A 217 -22.84 -6.23 -9.22
C LEU A 217 -24.26 -5.71 -8.96
N SER A 218 -24.56 -5.28 -7.73
CA SER A 218 -25.94 -5.00 -7.31
C SER A 218 -26.64 -3.95 -8.17
N GLY A 219 -25.98 -2.81 -8.44
CA GLY A 219 -26.54 -1.73 -9.26
C GLY A 219 -26.96 -2.22 -10.65
N GLY A 220 -26.01 -2.81 -11.40
CA GLY A 220 -26.29 -3.29 -12.76
C GLY A 220 -27.33 -4.43 -12.81
N VAL A 221 -27.35 -5.32 -11.81
CA VAL A 221 -28.37 -6.38 -11.72
C VAL A 221 -29.76 -5.79 -11.48
N LEU A 222 -29.87 -4.79 -10.59
CA LEU A 222 -31.15 -4.13 -10.29
C LEU A 222 -31.66 -3.32 -11.49
N GLU A 223 -30.78 -2.59 -12.17
CA GLU A 223 -31.11 -1.81 -13.37
C GLU A 223 -31.61 -2.72 -14.50
N GLU A 224 -30.91 -3.84 -14.75
CA GLU A 224 -31.31 -4.84 -15.74
C GLU A 224 -32.65 -5.48 -15.39
N GLN A 225 -32.85 -5.88 -14.13
CA GLN A 225 -34.13 -6.47 -13.67
C GLN A 225 -35.30 -5.49 -13.77
N ALA A 226 -35.06 -4.20 -13.55
CA ALA A 226 -36.05 -3.15 -13.70
C ALA A 226 -36.29 -2.74 -15.17
N GLY A 227 -35.40 -3.11 -16.09
CA GLY A 227 -35.39 -2.62 -17.47
C GLY A 227 -35.19 -1.12 -17.55
N TYR A 228 -34.51 -0.52 -16.57
CA TYR A 228 -34.35 0.92 -16.43
C TYR A 228 -32.94 1.28 -15.94
N PHE A 229 -32.26 2.11 -16.74
CA PHE A 229 -30.93 2.63 -16.45
C PHE A 229 -31.05 4.13 -16.24
N PRO A 230 -30.95 4.63 -14.98
CA PRO A 230 -31.10 6.05 -14.70
C PRO A 230 -30.06 6.87 -15.48
N PRO A 231 -30.48 7.88 -16.26
CA PRO A 231 -29.54 8.76 -16.93
C PRO A 231 -28.81 9.64 -15.89
N PRO A 232 -27.63 10.20 -16.24
CA PRO A 232 -26.87 11.02 -15.31
C PRO A 232 -27.65 12.16 -14.65
N CYS A 233 -28.60 12.78 -15.36
CA CYS A 233 -29.42 13.87 -14.80
C CYS A 233 -30.32 13.43 -13.63
N GLU A 234 -30.76 12.16 -13.60
CA GLU A 234 -31.51 11.63 -12.46
C GLU A 234 -30.61 11.36 -11.27
N LEU A 235 -29.43 10.78 -11.50
CA LEU A 235 -28.43 10.58 -10.44
C LEU A 235 -27.98 11.93 -9.84
N GLU A 236 -27.81 12.96 -10.67
CA GLU A 236 -27.54 14.33 -10.22
C GLU A 236 -28.69 14.91 -9.39
N LYS A 237 -29.93 14.67 -9.81
CA LYS A 237 -31.11 15.12 -9.05
C LYS A 237 -31.17 14.46 -7.68
N ILE A 238 -30.93 13.15 -7.61
CA ILE A 238 -30.88 12.39 -6.35
C ILE A 238 -29.80 12.99 -5.43
N ARG A 239 -28.57 13.13 -5.93
CA ARG A 239 -27.46 13.73 -5.17
C ARG A 239 -27.81 15.11 -4.62
N ASN A 240 -28.36 15.99 -5.45
CA ASN A 240 -28.69 17.35 -5.04
C ASN A 240 -29.82 17.38 -3.98
N LEU A 241 -30.80 16.47 -4.07
CA LEU A 241 -31.83 16.33 -3.05
C LEU A 241 -31.25 15.83 -1.73
N THR A 242 -30.34 14.85 -1.77
CA THR A 242 -29.65 14.36 -0.58
C THR A 242 -28.84 15.47 0.09
N ILE A 243 -28.06 16.24 -0.68
CA ILE A 243 -27.28 17.37 -0.14
C ILE A 243 -28.24 18.39 0.49
N ALA A 244 -29.28 18.83 -0.23
CA ALA A 244 -30.21 19.82 0.29
C ALA A 244 -30.91 19.38 1.59
N ALA A 245 -31.18 18.09 1.75
CA ALA A 245 -31.80 17.55 2.96
C ALA A 245 -30.82 17.34 4.12
N CYS A 246 -29.55 17.03 3.83
CA CYS A 246 -28.63 16.48 4.83
C CYS A 246 -27.39 17.32 5.13
N ASP A 247 -27.00 18.27 4.30
CA ASP A 247 -25.79 19.11 4.45
C ASP A 247 -25.76 19.77 5.84
N GLY A 248 -26.83 20.49 6.19
CA GLY A 248 -26.95 21.18 7.48
C GLY A 248 -26.96 20.31 8.74
N LEU A 249 -26.99 18.98 8.63
CA LEU A 249 -27.09 18.08 9.80
C LEU A 249 -25.83 18.04 10.66
N ASP A 250 -24.70 18.49 10.12
CA ASP A 250 -23.46 18.65 10.88
C ASP A 250 -23.28 20.07 11.48
N GLY A 251 -24.25 20.96 11.26
CA GLY A 251 -24.23 22.35 11.71
C GLY A 251 -23.60 23.32 10.71
N LYS A 252 -23.21 22.86 9.53
CA LYS A 252 -22.67 23.68 8.44
C LYS A 252 -23.40 23.38 7.12
N VAL A 253 -23.53 24.41 6.28
CA VAL A 253 -24.10 24.25 4.93
C VAL A 253 -22.99 24.62 3.95
N ASP A 254 -22.27 23.60 3.47
CA ASP A 254 -21.12 23.77 2.56
C ASP A 254 -21.12 22.81 1.39
N GLY A 255 -22.23 22.09 1.17
CA GLY A 255 -22.41 21.11 0.11
C GLY A 255 -21.86 19.72 0.45
N VAL A 256 -21.41 19.48 1.70
CA VAL A 256 -20.86 18.20 2.14
C VAL A 256 -21.75 17.59 3.21
N VAL A 257 -22.20 16.35 2.97
CA VAL A 257 -22.93 15.59 4.00
C VAL A 257 -21.91 14.92 4.94
N ALA A 258 -21.43 15.60 5.99
CA ALA A 258 -20.45 15.01 6.90
C ALA A 258 -21.08 14.08 7.96
N ARG A 259 -22.38 14.23 8.24
CA ARG A 259 -23.16 13.36 9.14
C ARG A 259 -24.08 12.42 8.37
N THR A 260 -23.49 11.52 7.61
CA THR A 260 -24.21 10.50 6.82
C THR A 260 -25.06 9.57 7.70
N ASP A 261 -24.67 9.37 8.96
CA ASP A 261 -25.45 8.66 9.98
C ASP A 261 -26.78 9.34 10.29
N LEU A 262 -26.79 10.68 10.44
CA LEU A 262 -28.02 11.45 10.65
C LEU A 262 -28.85 11.52 9.37
N CYS A 263 -28.17 11.68 8.22
CA CYS A 263 -28.84 11.68 6.92
C CYS A 263 -29.63 10.40 6.71
N ALA A 264 -29.05 9.22 7.02
CA ALA A 264 -29.72 7.93 6.87
C ALA A 264 -31.01 7.80 7.72
N LEU A 265 -31.11 8.52 8.84
CA LEU A 265 -32.30 8.51 9.70
C LEU A 265 -33.38 9.50 9.27
N GLN A 266 -33.00 10.57 8.57
CA GLN A 266 -33.90 11.68 8.23
C GLN A 266 -34.28 11.74 6.75
N PHE A 267 -33.45 11.16 5.88
CA PHE A 267 -33.67 11.18 4.45
C PHE A 267 -34.52 9.99 4.01
N ASP A 268 -35.80 10.26 3.80
CA ASP A 268 -36.70 9.36 3.07
C ASP A 268 -36.78 9.82 1.60
N TYR A 269 -36.28 8.99 0.68
CA TYR A 269 -36.31 9.30 -0.75
C TYR A 269 -37.74 9.45 -1.28
N GLU A 270 -38.68 8.64 -0.83
CA GLU A 270 -40.08 8.69 -1.29
C GLU A 270 -40.77 9.97 -0.83
N ASP A 271 -40.58 10.36 0.43
CA ASP A 271 -41.13 11.61 0.95
C ASP A 271 -40.44 12.84 0.34
N THR A 272 -39.11 12.81 0.27
CA THR A 272 -38.31 13.95 -0.22
C THR A 272 -38.52 14.18 -1.71
N SER A 273 -38.60 13.12 -2.52
CA SER A 273 -38.90 13.23 -3.96
C SER A 273 -40.32 13.76 -4.20
N ARG A 274 -41.31 13.32 -3.41
CA ARG A 274 -42.71 13.80 -3.50
C ARG A 274 -42.87 15.25 -3.07
N ARG A 275 -42.10 15.73 -2.10
CA ARG A 275 -42.08 17.15 -1.71
C ARG A 275 -41.35 18.01 -2.73
N ALA A 276 -40.27 17.50 -3.32
CA ALA A 276 -39.47 18.20 -4.31
C ALA A 276 -40.11 18.23 -5.72
N VAL A 277 -40.97 17.25 -6.02
CA VAL A 277 -41.81 17.21 -7.21
C VAL A 277 -43.27 17.23 -6.75
N PRO A 278 -43.86 18.41 -6.49
CA PRO A 278 -45.27 18.49 -6.16
C PRO A 278 -46.04 17.83 -7.30
N LEU A 279 -46.81 16.77 -7.00
CA LEU A 279 -47.70 16.10 -7.95
C LEU A 279 -48.82 17.06 -8.38
N ARG A 280 -48.50 18.08 -9.18
CA ARG A 280 -49.47 18.78 -10.02
C ARG A 280 -49.48 18.08 -11.37
N GLY A 281 -50.32 17.04 -11.48
CA GLY A 281 -50.84 16.60 -12.79
C GLY A 281 -50.42 15.24 -13.34
N LEU A 282 -49.66 14.39 -12.63
CA LEU A 282 -49.40 13.02 -13.10
C LEU A 282 -50.46 12.05 -12.54
N HIS A 283 -51.37 11.62 -13.42
CA HIS A 283 -52.37 10.61 -13.15
C HIS A 283 -51.74 9.37 -12.50
N ARG A 284 -52.27 8.97 -11.34
CA ARG A 284 -52.02 7.68 -10.69
C ARG A 284 -52.23 6.53 -11.69
N ARG A 285 -51.16 5.95 -12.24
CA ARG A 285 -51.22 4.54 -12.63
C ARG A 285 -50.99 3.72 -11.38
N ARG A 286 -52.08 3.18 -10.82
CA ARG A 286 -52.00 2.06 -9.88
C ARG A 286 -51.24 0.93 -10.58
N LEU A 287 -50.15 0.47 -9.99
CA LEU A 287 -49.65 -0.87 -10.29
C LEU A 287 -50.75 -1.86 -9.87
N PRO A 288 -51.21 -2.78 -10.74
CA PRO A 288 -52.13 -3.82 -10.35
C PRO A 288 -51.40 -4.76 -9.38
N GLY A 289 -52.02 -5.01 -8.23
CA GLY A 289 -51.45 -5.87 -7.21
C GLY A 289 -51.25 -7.29 -7.72
N ARG A 290 -50.11 -7.87 -7.35
CA ARG A 290 -49.88 -9.27 -7.00
C ARG A 290 -48.62 -9.34 -6.16
#